data_AF-A0A645FP03-F1
#
_entry.id   AF-A0A645FP03-F1
#
_cell.length_a   1.000
_cell.length_b   1.000
_cell.length_c   1.000
_cell.angle_alpha   90.00
_cell.angle_beta   90.00
_cell.angle_gamma   90.00
#
_symmetry.space_group_name_H-M   'P 1'
#
loop_
_entity.id
_entity.type
_entity.pdbx_description
1 polymer ?
#
loop_
_entity_poly.entity_id
_entity_poly.type
_entity_poly.pdbx_seq_one_letter_code
_entity_poly.pdbx_strand_id
1 'polypeptide(L)'
;MDIPAVERTISVDELFEASRTGRLTEAFGTGTAAVISPIGELEYKGNSIVLGEQIGPVAKVMYDTLTGIQTGRIPDERGWTRIVPRIF
;
A
#
# COMPACT_ATOMS: atom_id res chain seq x y z
N MET A 1 -1.73 14.18 -0.81
CA MET A 1 -2.92 13.49 -0.25
C MET A 1 -3.07 13.92 1.18
N ASP A 2 -4.27 14.34 1.58
CA ASP A 2 -4.56 14.74 2.97
C ASP A 2 -5.24 13.55 3.68
N ILE A 3 -4.47 12.48 3.89
CA ILE A 3 -4.92 11.27 4.58
C ILE A 3 -4.15 11.20 5.90
N PRO A 4 -4.82 11.22 7.06
CA PRO A 4 -4.15 11.05 8.35
C PRO A 4 -3.43 9.70 8.42
N ALA A 5 -2.18 9.72 8.89
CA ALA A 5 -1.37 8.53 9.08
C ALA A 5 -1.07 8.29 10.57
N VAL A 6 -1.07 7.04 11.00
CA VAL A 6 -0.72 6.61 12.36
C VAL A 6 0.11 5.34 12.31
N GLU A 7 1.14 5.28 13.15
CA GLU A 7 1.94 4.08 13.37
C GLU A 7 1.60 3.52 14.75
N ARG A 8 1.06 2.30 14.80
CA ARG A 8 0.70 1.60 16.03
C ARG A 8 0.49 0.12 15.77
N THR A 9 0.45 -0.67 16.84
CA THR A 9 -0.06 -2.03 16.79
C THR A 9 -1.55 -2.05 16.47
N ILE A 10 -1.96 -3.01 15.64
CA ILE A 10 -3.36 -3.30 15.29
C ILE A 10 -3.60 -4.77 15.63
N SER A 11 -4.68 -5.08 16.37
CA SER A 11 -5.03 -6.46 16.70
C SER A 11 -5.87 -7.10 15.59
N VAL A 12 -5.88 -8.43 15.53
CA VAL A 12 -6.73 -9.16 14.58
C VAL A 12 -8.21 -8.85 14.84
N ASP A 13 -8.64 -8.82 16.11
CA ASP A 13 -10.03 -8.49 16.46
C ASP A 13 -10.44 -7.10 15.95
N GLU A 14 -9.53 -6.12 16.01
CA GLU A 14 -9.77 -4.79 15.47
C GLU A 14 -9.94 -4.80 13.94
N LEU A 15 -9.14 -5.60 13.22
CA LEU A 15 -9.25 -5.75 11.76
C LEU A 15 -10.60 -6.35 11.35
N PHE A 16 -11.03 -7.42 12.02
CA PHE A 16 -12.32 -8.06 11.76
C PHE A 16 -13.49 -7.13 12.09
N GLU A 17 -13.40 -6.38 13.20
CA GLU A 17 -14.41 -5.38 13.55
C GLU A 17 -14.45 -4.22 12.54
N ALA A 18 -13.29 -3.74 12.07
CA ALA A 18 -13.20 -2.72 11.04
C ALA A 18 -13.80 -3.20 9.71
N SER A 19 -13.57 -4.46 9.33
CA SER A 19 -14.22 -5.10 8.17
C SER A 19 -15.74 -5.15 8.33
N ARG A 20 -16.23 -5.69 9.45
CA ARG A 20 -17.66 -5.83 9.77
C ARG A 20 -18.40 -4.49 9.77
N THR A 21 -17.72 -3.42 10.18
CA THR A 21 -18.28 -2.06 10.24
C THR A 21 -18.04 -1.24 8.96
N GLY A 22 -17.39 -1.81 7.95
CA GLY A 22 -17.08 -1.13 6.69
C GLY A 22 -16.00 -0.04 6.81
N ARG A 23 -15.26 0.02 7.93
CA ARG A 23 -14.14 0.94 8.15
C ARG A 23 -12.86 0.48 7.48
N LEU A 24 -12.69 -0.82 7.26
CA LEU A 24 -11.58 -1.37 6.48
C LEU A 24 -11.96 -1.37 5.00
N THR A 25 -11.32 -0.49 4.21
CA THR A 25 -11.62 -0.31 2.78
C THR A 25 -10.63 -0.97 1.84
N GLU A 26 -9.35 -1.02 2.22
CA GLU A 26 -8.28 -1.66 1.46
C GLU A 26 -7.13 -2.06 2.39
N ALA A 27 -6.33 -3.04 1.97
CA ALA A 27 -5.07 -3.40 2.62
C ALA A 27 -4.04 -3.77 1.56
N PHE A 28 -2.78 -3.45 1.81
CA PHE A 28 -1.69 -3.75 0.90
C PHE A 28 -0.38 -3.95 1.66
N GLY A 29 0.45 -4.86 1.15
CA GLY A 29 1.86 -4.95 1.52
C GLY A 29 2.68 -3.93 0.73
N THR A 30 3.82 -3.51 1.29
CA THR A 30 4.79 -2.64 0.63
C THR A 30 6.20 -3.22 0.78
N GLY A 31 7.04 -3.03 -0.23
CA GLY A 31 8.41 -3.54 -0.22
C GLY A 31 9.09 -3.39 -1.57
N THR A 32 10.43 -3.38 -1.60
CA THR A 32 11.22 -3.04 -2.79
C THR A 32 10.83 -3.82 -4.04
N ALA A 33 10.52 -5.12 -3.91
CA ALA A 33 10.24 -5.98 -5.06
C ALA A 33 8.89 -5.66 -5.74
N ALA A 34 7.84 -5.36 -4.95
CA ALA A 34 6.49 -5.18 -5.45
C ALA A 34 6.04 -3.71 -5.46
N VAL A 35 6.76 -2.84 -4.75
CA VAL A 35 6.40 -1.46 -4.38
C VAL A 35 5.13 -1.42 -3.54
N ILE A 36 3.98 -1.79 -4.10
CA ILE A 36 2.69 -1.95 -3.43
C ILE A 36 2.04 -3.24 -3.95
N SER A 37 1.62 -4.14 -3.06
CA SER A 37 0.90 -5.36 -3.40
C SER A 37 -0.47 -5.37 -2.68
N PRO A 38 -1.60 -5.29 -3.40
CA PRO A 38 -2.92 -5.36 -2.79
C PRO A 38 -3.14 -6.73 -2.13
N ILE A 39 -3.89 -6.73 -1.03
CA ILE A 39 -4.31 -7.95 -0.31
C ILE A 39 -5.77 -8.22 -0.66
N GLY A 40 -6.06 -9.37 -1.25
CA GLY A 40 -7.42 -9.76 -1.62
C GLY A 40 -8.21 -10.43 -0.50
N GLU A 41 -7.52 -11.14 0.40
CA GLU A 41 -8.12 -11.84 1.52
C GLU A 41 -7.17 -11.90 2.72
N LEU A 42 -7.73 -11.76 3.92
CA LEU A 42 -7.06 -12.01 5.19
C LEU A 42 -7.80 -13.12 5.93
N GLU A 43 -7.16 -14.28 6.09
CA GLU A 43 -7.71 -15.42 6.83
C GLU A 43 -7.08 -15.52 8.23
N TYR A 44 -7.92 -15.73 9.25
CA TYR A 44 -7.48 -16.05 10.59
C TYR A 44 -8.45 -17.01 11.28
N LYS A 45 -7.94 -18.17 11.74
CA LYS A 45 -8.70 -19.21 12.45
C LYS A 45 -10.00 -19.60 11.72
N GLY A 46 -9.94 -19.77 10.40
CA GLY A 46 -11.09 -20.16 9.58
C GLY A 46 -12.13 -19.06 9.35
N ASN A 47 -11.83 -17.81 9.73
CA ASN A 47 -12.64 -16.64 9.37
C ASN A 47 -11.87 -15.80 8.36
N SER A 48 -12.58 -15.23 7.39
CA SER A 48 -11.97 -14.45 6.31
C SER A 48 -12.53 -13.03 6.23
N ILE A 49 -11.65 -12.08 5.94
CA ILE A 49 -11.99 -10.75 5.43
C ILE A 49 -11.66 -10.76 3.93
N VAL A 50 -12.68 -10.60 3.08
CA VAL A 50 -12.51 -10.51 1.62
C VAL A 50 -12.54 -9.04 1.22
N LEU A 51 -11.41 -8.54 0.69
CA LEU A 51 -11.24 -7.15 0.22
C LEU A 51 -11.36 -7.04 -1.31
N GLY A 52 -11.33 -8.17 -2.01
CA GLY A 52 -11.46 -8.25 -3.47
C GLY A 52 -10.11 -8.18 -4.20
N GLU A 53 -10.12 -8.50 -5.49
CA GLU A 53 -8.88 -8.64 -6.28
C GLU A 53 -8.37 -7.31 -6.88
N GLN A 54 -9.13 -6.23 -6.73
CA GLN A 54 -8.80 -4.94 -7.32
C GLN A 54 -7.92 -4.11 -6.40
N ILE A 55 -6.96 -3.39 -6.99
CA ILE A 55 -6.16 -2.41 -6.25
C ILE A 55 -7.06 -1.26 -5.77
N GLY A 56 -7.00 -0.98 -4.47
CA GLY A 56 -7.74 0.13 -3.89
C GLY A 56 -7.16 1.50 -4.29
N PRO A 57 -7.93 2.58 -4.10
CA PRO A 57 -7.56 3.91 -4.59
C PRO A 57 -6.32 4.47 -3.91
N VAL A 58 -6.11 4.26 -2.60
CA VAL A 58 -4.89 4.73 -1.92
C VAL A 58 -3.70 3.90 -2.36
N ALA A 59 -3.84 2.56 -2.41
CA ALA A 59 -2.79 1.67 -2.88
C ALA A 59 -2.33 2.05 -4.30
N LYS A 60 -3.27 2.35 -5.19
CA LYS A 60 -2.98 2.74 -6.57
C LYS A 60 -2.20 4.05 -6.65
N VAL A 61 -2.64 5.09 -5.94
CA VAL A 61 -1.94 6.38 -5.97
C VAL A 61 -0.54 6.25 -5.37
N MET A 62 -0.37 5.47 -4.30
CA MET A 62 0.95 5.19 -3.73
C MET A 62 1.86 4.50 -4.74
N TYR A 63 1.35 3.47 -5.44
CA TYR A 63 2.10 2.75 -6.47
C TYR A 63 2.51 3.68 -7.62
N ASP A 64 1.54 4.40 -8.21
CA ASP A 64 1.78 5.29 -9.34
C ASP A 64 2.78 6.41 -8.98
N THR A 65 2.67 6.96 -7.77
CA THR A 65 3.55 8.03 -7.30
C THR A 65 4.97 7.53 -7.09
N LEU A 66 5.14 6.44 -6.35
CA LEU A 66 6.47 5.88 -6.06
C LEU A 66 7.17 5.41 -7.33
N THR A 67 6.48 4.67 -8.18
CA THR A 67 7.06 4.19 -9.45
C THR A 67 7.29 5.34 -10.44
N GLY A 68 6.41 6.35 -10.44
CA GLY A 68 6.58 7.56 -11.23
C GLY A 68 7.84 8.33 -10.84
N ILE A 69 8.12 8.48 -9.54
CA ILE A 69 9.35 9.09 -9.03
C ILE A 69 10.56 8.22 -9.41
N GLN A 70 10.52 6.91 -9.13
CA GLN A 70 11.62 5.97 -9.43
C GLN A 70 12.02 5.96 -10.90
N THR A 71 11.04 6.08 -11.80
CA THR A 71 11.26 6.06 -13.26
C THR A 71 11.46 7.45 -13.87
N GLY A 72 11.41 8.52 -13.07
CA GLY A 72 11.55 9.90 -13.52
C GLY A 72 10.35 10.44 -14.31
N ARG A 73 9.19 9.75 -14.31
CA ARG A 73 7.94 10.24 -14.92
C ARG A 73 7.30 11.35 -14.08
N ILE A 74 7.52 11.31 -12.76
CA ILE A 74 7.08 12.31 -11.80
C ILE A 74 8.35 12.95 -11.18
N PRO A 75 8.40 14.29 -11.02
CA PRO A 75 9.53 14.94 -10.37
C PRO A 75 9.76 14.43 -8.94
N ASP A 76 11.02 14.24 -8.59
CA ASP A 76 11.44 13.89 -7.24
C ASP A 76 11.70 15.15 -6.41
N GLU A 77 10.65 15.68 -5.77
CA GLU A 77 10.75 16.88 -4.94
C GLU A 77 11.49 16.66 -3.62
N ARG A 78 11.78 15.40 -3.27
CA ARG A 78 12.38 15.02 -1.97
C ARG A 78 13.79 14.48 -2.08
N GLY A 79 14.34 14.34 -3.28
CA GLY A 79 15.69 13.86 -3.52
C GLY A 79 15.91 12.40 -3.12
N TRP A 80 14.90 11.55 -3.29
CA TRP A 80 14.97 10.10 -3.02
C TRP A 80 15.73 9.31 -4.08
N THR A 81 15.78 9.82 -5.30
CA THR A 81 16.39 9.17 -6.46
C THR A 81 17.75 9.76 -6.74
N ARG A 82 18.64 8.91 -7.27
CA ARG A 82 19.96 9.33 -7.74
C ARG A 82 20.23 8.68 -9.08
N ILE A 83 20.66 9.49 -10.04
CA ILE A 83 21.16 8.96 -11.31
C ILE A 83 22.45 8.20 -11.03
N VAL A 84 22.42 6.90 -11.34
CA VAL A 84 23.62 6.06 -11.33
C VAL A 84 24.23 6.17 -12.72
N PRO A 85 25.46 6.70 -12.87
CA PRO A 85 26.13 6.76 -14.15
C PRO A 85 26.24 5.36 -14.74
N ARG A 86 26.00 5.22 -16.05
CA ARG A 86 26.26 3.94 -16.71
C ARG A 86 27.77 3.74 -16.78
N ILE A 87 28.27 2.73 -16.08
CA ILE A 87 29.69 2.39 -16.02
C ILE A 87 30.00 1.29 -17.05
N PHE A 88 29.54 1.45 -18.30
CA PHE A 88 29.94 0.68 -19.48
C PHE A 88 29.62 1.49 -20.74
#